data_AF-A0A7Z7PU18-F1
#
_entry.id   AF-A0A7Z7PU18-F1
#
_cell.length_a   1.000
_cell.length_b   1.000
_cell.length_c   1.000
_cell.angle_alpha   90.00
_cell.angle_beta   90.00
_cell.angle_gamma   90.00
#
_symmetry.space_group_name_H-M   'P 1'
#
loop_
_entity.id
_entity.type
_entity.pdbx_description
1 polymer ?
#
loop_
_entity_poly.entity_id
_entity_poly.type
_entity_poly.pdbx_seq_one_letter_code
_entity_poly.pdbx_strand_id
1 'polypeptide(L)'
;MMQEPCDFPRELSAEMAALSARVLAEDGAQPDATLMPWAEGRALVERANARWNRDLPPLALRETVVVDADPVLGSARRKLEVIVPENARPGALIFVHGGGFCFCSPATHERCARLMAVESGLPVLVPDYRLAPEDSFPAGLHDVIVALRNAFKATRHLGVKAGPLLVAGDSAGANLALAALLHEQAAGQPHIAGALLFYGTYGCDFATPSYAAFADGPGLTQAKMQRYWSAYAGGRHVERLAADVLASPLKASDEALSRLPPLYLMAAGIDPLLSDTLRLEARLGALGRSETTTIHPGVVHGFLQHSIDLEAAREALRLAGGQARRMASKA
;
A
#
# COMPACT_ATOMS: atom_id res chain seq x y z
N MET A 1 22.49 8.44 14.58
CA MET A 1 21.05 8.69 14.48
C MET A 1 20.88 10.08 13.87
N MET A 2 20.46 10.17 12.60
CA MET A 2 19.97 11.46 12.10
C MET A 2 18.63 11.72 12.80
N GLN A 3 18.50 12.87 13.47
CA GLN A 3 17.21 13.28 14.02
C GLN A 3 16.25 13.56 12.86
N GLU A 4 15.03 13.00 12.94
CA GLU A 4 13.96 13.34 12.01
C GLU A 4 13.72 14.87 12.04
N PRO A 5 13.40 15.50 10.91
CA PRO A 5 13.05 16.91 10.91
C PRO A 5 11.86 17.16 11.84
N CYS A 6 11.97 18.12 12.75
CA CYS A 6 10.87 18.53 13.62
C CYS A 6 9.93 19.56 12.97
N ASP A 7 10.31 20.10 11.81
CA ASP A 7 9.54 21.11 11.08
C ASP A 7 9.13 20.57 9.71
N PHE A 8 7.90 20.06 9.63
CA PHE A 8 7.30 19.60 8.38
C PHE A 8 6.44 20.73 7.78
N PRO A 9 6.62 21.05 6.49
CA PRO A 9 5.72 21.96 5.79
C PRO A 9 4.27 21.49 5.92
N ARG A 10 3.39 22.38 6.38
CA ARG A 10 1.97 22.07 6.65
C ARG A 10 1.02 22.55 5.56
N GLU A 11 1.52 23.37 4.64
CA GLU A 11 0.71 23.97 3.59
C GLU A 11 0.49 22.99 2.44
N LEU A 12 -0.79 22.76 2.11
CA LEU A 12 -1.16 22.03 0.90
C LEU A 12 -0.60 22.76 -0.32
N SER A 13 -0.15 21.99 -1.31
CA SER A 13 0.13 22.53 -2.64
C SER A 13 -1.14 23.19 -3.20
N ALA A 14 -0.98 24.19 -4.06
CA ALA A 14 -2.12 24.90 -4.65
C ALA A 14 -3.11 23.92 -5.34
N GLU A 15 -2.59 22.90 -6.01
CA GLU A 15 -3.38 21.86 -6.66
C GLU A 15 -4.15 21.01 -5.64
N MET A 16 -3.48 20.54 -4.58
CA MET A 16 -4.13 19.73 -3.54
C MET A 16 -5.16 20.53 -2.74
N ALA A 17 -4.89 21.82 -2.47
CA ALA A 17 -5.82 22.73 -1.82
C ALA A 17 -7.07 22.95 -2.68
N ALA A 18 -6.90 23.22 -3.97
CA ALA A 18 -8.00 23.39 -4.92
C ALA A 18 -8.85 22.11 -5.04
N LEU A 19 -8.20 20.94 -5.14
CA LEU A 19 -8.88 19.65 -5.16
C LEU A 19 -9.70 19.44 -3.88
N SER A 20 -9.09 19.66 -2.71
CA SER A 20 -9.76 19.47 -1.41
C SER A 20 -10.97 20.39 -1.26
N ALA A 21 -10.83 21.66 -1.65
CA ALA A 21 -11.93 22.63 -1.62
C ALA A 21 -13.08 22.23 -2.54
N ARG A 22 -12.77 21.74 -3.75
CA ARG A 22 -13.78 21.27 -4.70
C ARG A 22 -14.52 20.04 -4.17
N VAL A 23 -13.80 19.03 -3.68
CA VAL A 23 -14.40 17.82 -3.08
C VAL A 23 -15.32 18.19 -1.93
N LEU A 24 -14.90 19.09 -1.05
CA LEU A 24 -15.71 19.57 0.06
C LEU A 24 -16.96 20.32 -0.41
N ALA A 25 -16.87 21.12 -1.47
CA ALA A 25 -18.00 21.85 -2.03
C ALA A 25 -19.03 20.93 -2.70
N GLU A 26 -18.58 19.85 -3.34
CA GLU A 26 -19.43 18.88 -4.06
C GLU A 26 -20.10 17.89 -3.09
N ASP A 27 -19.31 17.29 -2.20
CA ASP A 27 -19.77 16.16 -1.38
C ASP A 27 -20.13 16.57 0.06
N GLY A 28 -19.72 17.77 0.48
CA GLY A 28 -19.78 18.18 1.87
C GLY A 28 -18.78 17.43 2.75
N ALA A 29 -18.78 17.77 4.04
CA ALA A 29 -17.95 17.07 5.02
C ALA A 29 -18.42 15.61 5.15
N GLN A 30 -17.52 14.67 4.88
CA GLN A 30 -17.81 13.25 5.02
C GLN A 30 -17.74 12.82 6.49
N PRO A 31 -18.65 11.96 6.96
CA PRO A 31 -18.55 11.40 8.29
C PRO A 31 -17.32 10.49 8.38
N ASP A 32 -16.78 10.34 9.60
CA ASP A 32 -15.67 9.43 9.83
C ASP A 32 -16.17 7.97 9.77
N ALA A 33 -15.88 7.29 8.68
CA ALA A 33 -16.23 5.89 8.45
C ALA A 33 -15.73 4.94 9.57
N THR A 34 -14.68 5.31 10.30
CA THR A 34 -14.12 4.51 11.40
C THR A 34 -14.92 4.64 12.71
N LEU A 35 -15.89 5.55 12.78
CA LEU A 35 -16.83 5.69 13.90
C LEU A 35 -18.19 5.01 13.62
N MET A 36 -18.37 4.48 12.41
CA MET A 36 -19.57 3.75 12.00
C MET A 36 -19.40 2.24 12.24
N PRO A 37 -20.49 1.44 12.23
CA PRO A 37 -20.37 0.00 12.05
C PRO A 37 -19.52 -0.33 10.81
N TRP A 38 -18.59 -1.28 10.91
CA TRP A 38 -17.57 -1.52 9.87
C TRP A 38 -18.16 -1.76 8.48
N ALA A 39 -19.25 -2.51 8.37
CA ALA A 39 -19.92 -2.74 7.10
C ALA A 39 -20.46 -1.45 6.47
N GLU A 40 -21.06 -0.55 7.27
CA GLU A 40 -21.57 0.73 6.80
C GLU A 40 -20.44 1.69 6.44
N GLY A 41 -19.39 1.75 7.27
CA GLY A 41 -18.20 2.53 6.99
C GLY A 41 -17.52 2.08 5.70
N ARG A 42 -17.41 0.77 5.45
CA ARG A 42 -16.89 0.23 4.18
C ARG A 42 -17.75 0.66 3.01
N ALA A 43 -19.07 0.52 3.11
CA ALA A 43 -19.97 0.95 2.05
C ALA A 43 -19.87 2.46 1.76
N LEU A 44 -19.65 3.29 2.79
CA LEU A 44 -19.39 4.72 2.63
C LEU A 44 -18.06 4.97 1.88
N VAL A 45 -16.97 4.33 2.31
CA VAL A 45 -15.64 4.49 1.69
C VAL A 45 -15.63 4.00 0.24
N GLU A 46 -16.30 2.89 -0.06
CA GLU A 46 -16.49 2.38 -1.42
C GLU A 46 -17.20 3.40 -2.32
N ARG A 47 -18.33 3.95 -1.86
CA ARG A 47 -19.07 4.99 -2.61
C ARG A 47 -18.23 6.24 -2.80
N ALA A 48 -17.55 6.71 -1.75
CA ALA A 48 -16.70 7.90 -1.83
C ALA A 48 -15.54 7.71 -2.82
N ASN A 49 -14.99 6.49 -2.94
CA ASN A 49 -13.89 6.20 -3.87
C ASN A 49 -14.33 6.03 -5.33
N ALA A 50 -15.62 5.86 -5.61
CA ALA A 50 -16.12 5.74 -6.98
C ALA A 50 -15.74 6.95 -7.84
N ARG A 51 -15.67 8.16 -7.26
CA ARG A 51 -15.28 9.39 -7.98
C ARG A 51 -13.87 9.33 -8.55
N TRP A 52 -12.98 8.62 -7.88
CA TRP A 52 -11.56 8.48 -8.22
C TRP A 52 -11.30 7.36 -9.23
N ASN A 53 -12.25 6.43 -9.37
CA ASN A 53 -12.15 5.27 -10.26
C ASN A 53 -12.98 5.44 -11.53
N ARG A 54 -12.96 6.66 -12.10
CA ARG A 54 -13.53 7.02 -13.41
C ARG A 54 -12.42 7.17 -14.45
N ASP A 55 -12.81 7.30 -15.72
CA ASP A 55 -11.92 7.51 -16.88
C ASP A 55 -10.71 6.57 -16.90
N LEU A 56 -10.99 5.29 -16.63
CA LEU A 56 -9.99 4.27 -16.39
C LEU A 56 -9.09 4.07 -17.63
N PRO A 57 -7.75 4.03 -17.47
CA PRO A 57 -6.85 3.75 -18.59
C PRO A 57 -7.21 2.44 -19.31
N PRO A 58 -7.13 2.39 -20.65
CA PRO A 58 -7.45 1.18 -21.40
C PRO A 58 -6.48 0.04 -21.07
N LEU A 59 -6.96 -1.19 -21.24
CA LEU A 59 -6.25 -2.43 -20.93
C LEU A 59 -6.46 -3.44 -22.07
N ALA A 60 -5.54 -4.40 -22.20
CA ALA A 60 -5.79 -5.59 -23.01
C ALA A 60 -6.75 -6.56 -22.32
N LEU A 61 -6.66 -6.69 -20.99
CA LEU A 61 -7.48 -7.63 -20.21
C LEU A 61 -7.72 -7.11 -18.80
N ARG A 62 -8.93 -7.36 -18.29
CA ARG A 62 -9.30 -7.29 -16.88
C ARG A 62 -10.17 -8.49 -16.54
N GLU A 63 -9.69 -9.36 -15.67
CA GLU A 63 -10.39 -10.59 -15.27
C GLU A 63 -10.23 -10.85 -13.77
N THR A 64 -11.18 -11.55 -13.19
CA THR A 64 -11.08 -12.03 -11.80
C THR A 64 -10.70 -13.50 -11.81
N VAL A 65 -9.61 -13.85 -11.14
CA VAL A 65 -9.28 -15.26 -10.85
C VAL A 65 -9.47 -15.55 -9.37
N VAL A 66 -9.48 -16.83 -9.01
CA VAL A 66 -9.55 -17.26 -7.61
C VAL A 66 -8.26 -17.97 -7.24
N VAL A 67 -7.69 -17.58 -6.11
CA VAL A 67 -6.58 -18.27 -5.47
C VAL A 67 -7.15 -19.12 -4.33
N ASP A 68 -6.82 -20.41 -4.33
CA ASP A 68 -7.28 -21.34 -3.30
C ASP A 68 -6.62 -21.05 -1.94
N ALA A 69 -7.30 -21.47 -0.88
CA ALA A 69 -6.80 -21.35 0.49
C ALA A 69 -5.53 -22.19 0.70
N ASP A 70 -4.63 -21.69 1.54
CA ASP A 70 -3.51 -22.44 2.12
C ASP A 70 -3.81 -22.64 3.62
N PRO A 71 -4.28 -23.83 4.03
CA PRO A 71 -4.64 -24.09 5.43
C PRO A 71 -3.41 -24.15 6.35
N VAL A 72 -2.20 -24.38 5.81
CA VAL A 72 -0.96 -24.39 6.62
C VAL A 72 -0.61 -22.96 7.02
N LEU A 73 -0.74 -22.01 6.08
CA LEU A 73 -0.57 -20.60 6.41
C LEU A 73 -1.79 -20.02 7.12
N GLY A 74 -2.99 -20.52 6.86
CA GLY A 74 -4.25 -19.98 7.39
C GLY A 74 -4.83 -18.87 6.49
N SER A 75 -4.56 -18.93 5.18
CA SER A 75 -5.23 -18.05 4.21
C SER A 75 -6.63 -18.58 3.86
N ALA A 76 -7.47 -17.73 3.28
CA ALA A 76 -8.76 -18.13 2.74
C ALA A 76 -8.73 -18.18 1.19
N ARG A 77 -9.71 -18.85 0.59
CA ARG A 77 -9.91 -18.81 -0.87
C ARG A 77 -10.33 -17.40 -1.28
N ARG A 78 -9.47 -16.65 -1.98
CA ARG A 78 -9.64 -15.22 -2.28
C ARG A 78 -9.67 -14.91 -3.77
N LYS A 79 -10.35 -13.82 -4.12
CA LYS A 79 -10.30 -13.27 -5.48
C LYS A 79 -8.98 -12.54 -5.69
N LEU A 80 -8.51 -12.56 -6.92
CA LEU A 80 -7.36 -11.82 -7.40
C LEU A 80 -7.78 -11.14 -8.69
N GLU A 81 -7.89 -9.81 -8.67
CA GLU A 81 -8.15 -9.05 -9.89
C GLU A 81 -6.87 -8.99 -10.73
N VAL A 82 -6.99 -9.31 -12.01
CA VAL A 82 -5.88 -9.41 -12.97
C VAL A 82 -6.06 -8.31 -14.00
N ILE A 83 -5.12 -7.37 -14.01
CA ILE A 83 -5.09 -6.21 -14.91
C ILE A 83 -3.90 -6.38 -15.85
N VAL A 84 -4.14 -6.47 -17.16
CA VAL A 84 -3.06 -6.65 -18.17
C VAL A 84 -3.05 -5.45 -19.11
N PRO A 85 -1.94 -4.68 -19.17
CA PRO A 85 -1.81 -3.57 -20.11
C PRO A 85 -1.60 -4.09 -21.55
N GLU A 86 -1.87 -3.26 -22.57
CA GLU A 86 -1.77 -3.66 -23.99
C GLU A 86 -0.39 -4.21 -24.39
N ASN A 87 0.67 -3.65 -23.81
CA ASN A 87 2.06 -4.01 -24.12
C ASN A 87 2.73 -4.75 -22.95
N ALA A 88 1.99 -5.65 -22.31
CA ALA A 88 2.45 -6.40 -21.14
C ALA A 88 3.74 -7.19 -21.40
N ARG A 89 4.75 -6.93 -20.55
CA ARG A 89 5.99 -7.70 -20.49
C ARG A 89 5.83 -8.92 -19.59
N PRO A 90 6.67 -9.96 -19.74
CA PRO A 90 6.74 -11.05 -18.76
C PRO A 90 7.05 -10.53 -17.35
N GLY A 91 6.45 -11.17 -16.34
CA GLY A 91 6.48 -10.71 -14.96
C GLY A 91 5.12 -10.24 -14.48
N ALA A 92 5.05 -9.80 -13.22
CA ALA A 92 3.85 -9.26 -12.62
C ALA A 92 4.18 -8.34 -11.44
N LEU A 93 3.24 -7.45 -11.11
CA LEU A 93 3.26 -6.63 -9.90
C LEU A 93 2.03 -6.98 -9.05
N ILE A 94 2.22 -7.53 -7.85
CA ILE A 94 1.13 -7.62 -6.87
C ILE A 94 0.90 -6.21 -6.30
N PHE A 95 -0.27 -5.62 -6.45
CA PHE A 95 -0.61 -4.35 -5.82
C PHE A 95 -1.55 -4.60 -4.63
N VAL A 96 -1.07 -4.39 -3.41
CA VAL A 96 -1.86 -4.54 -2.19
C VAL A 96 -2.47 -3.19 -1.82
N HIS A 97 -3.80 -3.12 -1.81
CA HIS A 97 -4.50 -1.86 -1.56
C HIS A 97 -4.36 -1.37 -0.11
N GLY A 98 -4.45 -0.06 0.09
CA GLY A 98 -4.55 0.57 1.41
C GLY A 98 -5.95 0.46 2.01
N GLY A 99 -6.19 1.20 3.10
CA GLY A 99 -7.48 1.20 3.81
C GLY A 99 -7.40 0.79 5.28
N GLY A 100 -6.23 0.96 5.92
CA GLY A 100 -6.07 0.71 7.36
C GLY A 100 -6.35 -0.72 7.77
N PHE A 101 -6.12 -1.70 6.88
CA PHE A 101 -6.47 -3.13 7.05
C PHE A 101 -7.98 -3.42 7.17
N CYS A 102 -8.83 -2.39 7.15
CA CYS A 102 -10.24 -2.48 7.52
C CYS A 102 -11.19 -2.04 6.40
N PHE A 103 -10.72 -1.29 5.42
CA PHE A 103 -11.52 -0.69 4.34
C PHE A 103 -10.91 -0.98 2.98
N CYS A 104 -11.60 -0.49 1.95
CA CYS A 104 -11.22 -0.58 0.54
C CYS A 104 -11.28 -2.00 -0.02
N SER A 105 -11.04 -2.08 -1.32
CA SER A 105 -11.08 -3.31 -2.10
C SER A 105 -10.25 -3.11 -3.38
N PRO A 106 -10.07 -4.15 -4.21
CA PRO A 106 -9.53 -3.97 -5.55
C PRO A 106 -10.26 -2.91 -6.38
N ALA A 107 -11.58 -2.73 -6.18
CA ALA A 107 -12.37 -1.76 -6.92
C ALA A 107 -12.04 -0.31 -6.55
N THR A 108 -11.77 0.00 -5.28
CA THR A 108 -11.39 1.37 -4.87
C THR A 108 -10.01 1.79 -5.35
N HIS A 109 -9.17 0.84 -5.77
CA HIS A 109 -7.81 1.09 -6.26
C HIS A 109 -7.65 0.83 -7.76
N GLU A 110 -8.74 0.56 -8.49
CA GLU A 110 -8.66 0.11 -9.88
C GLU A 110 -7.93 1.12 -10.78
N ARG A 111 -8.21 2.42 -10.67
CA ARG A 111 -7.50 3.44 -11.47
C ARG A 111 -6.00 3.44 -11.17
N CYS A 112 -5.63 3.37 -9.89
CA CYS A 112 -4.25 3.34 -9.45
C CYS A 112 -3.53 2.09 -9.99
N ALA A 113 -4.16 0.92 -9.88
CA ALA A 113 -3.65 -0.34 -10.38
C ALA A 113 -3.48 -0.34 -11.92
N ARG A 114 -4.44 0.24 -12.65
CA ARG A 114 -4.34 0.42 -14.12
C ARG A 114 -3.20 1.35 -14.51
N LEU A 115 -3.04 2.49 -13.83
CA LEU A 115 -1.91 3.38 -14.07
C LEU A 115 -0.58 2.69 -13.77
N MET A 116 -0.48 1.94 -12.67
CA MET A 116 0.71 1.13 -12.40
C MET A 116 0.95 0.07 -13.48
N ALA A 117 -0.08 -0.54 -14.05
CA ALA A 117 0.06 -1.50 -15.15
C ALA A 117 0.62 -0.82 -16.41
N VAL A 118 0.05 0.33 -16.79
CA VAL A 118 0.52 1.14 -17.93
C VAL A 118 1.96 1.61 -17.71
N GLU A 119 2.24 2.19 -16.55
CA GLU A 119 3.55 2.79 -16.25
C GLU A 119 4.62 1.73 -15.98
N SER A 120 4.32 0.58 -15.38
CA SER A 120 5.32 -0.49 -15.23
C SER A 120 5.49 -1.32 -16.51
N GLY A 121 4.47 -1.36 -17.38
CA GLY A 121 4.39 -2.31 -18.48
C GLY A 121 4.23 -3.77 -18.02
N LEU A 122 3.87 -4.01 -16.76
CA LEU A 122 3.64 -5.33 -16.18
C LEU A 122 2.14 -5.56 -15.95
N PRO A 123 1.67 -6.82 -16.05
CA PRO A 123 0.42 -7.22 -15.43
C PRO A 123 0.40 -6.85 -13.94
N VAL A 124 -0.72 -6.29 -13.47
CA VAL A 124 -0.95 -5.93 -12.07
C VAL A 124 -2.00 -6.88 -11.50
N LEU A 125 -1.68 -7.51 -10.36
CA LEU A 125 -2.57 -8.45 -9.68
C LEU A 125 -2.97 -7.85 -8.32
N VAL A 126 -4.26 -7.66 -8.07
CA VAL A 126 -4.76 -6.97 -6.87
C VAL A 126 -5.53 -7.98 -6.00
N PRO A 127 -4.95 -8.48 -4.90
CA PRO A 127 -5.61 -9.45 -4.04
C PRO A 127 -6.77 -8.79 -3.27
N ASP A 128 -7.92 -9.45 -3.25
CA ASP A 128 -9.08 -9.11 -2.41
C ASP A 128 -8.90 -9.75 -1.03
N TYR A 129 -7.93 -9.26 -0.25
CA TYR A 129 -7.52 -9.87 1.01
C TYR A 129 -8.54 -9.60 2.13
N ARG A 130 -8.63 -10.51 3.12
CA ARG A 130 -9.57 -10.36 4.23
C ARG A 130 -9.25 -9.16 5.12
N LEU A 131 -10.31 -8.51 5.61
CA LEU A 131 -10.22 -7.24 6.34
C LEU A 131 -10.54 -7.42 7.82
N ALA A 132 -9.85 -6.62 8.65
CA ALA A 132 -10.17 -6.47 10.06
C ALA A 132 -11.44 -5.61 10.25
N PRO A 133 -12.18 -5.81 11.36
CA PRO A 133 -11.90 -6.72 12.47
C PRO A 133 -12.46 -8.15 12.32
N GLU A 134 -13.24 -8.45 11.29
CA GLU A 134 -13.80 -9.80 11.08
C GLU A 134 -12.67 -10.83 10.91
N ASP A 135 -11.62 -10.41 10.21
CA ASP A 135 -10.40 -11.16 9.99
C ASP A 135 -9.18 -10.29 10.36
N SER A 136 -8.96 -10.10 11.67
CA SER A 136 -7.81 -9.37 12.22
C SER A 136 -6.46 -10.01 11.87
N PHE A 137 -5.35 -9.35 12.21
CA PHE A 137 -3.99 -9.87 11.97
C PHE A 137 -3.85 -11.32 12.47
N PRO A 138 -3.18 -12.22 11.72
CA PRO A 138 -2.48 -12.01 10.45
C PRO A 138 -3.29 -12.38 9.18
N ALA A 139 -4.62 -12.43 9.23
CA ALA A 139 -5.44 -13.02 8.16
C ALA A 139 -5.22 -12.38 6.77
N GLY A 140 -5.28 -11.06 6.67
CA GLY A 140 -5.03 -10.35 5.40
C GLY A 140 -3.60 -10.55 4.87
N LEU A 141 -2.59 -10.59 5.75
CA LEU A 141 -1.20 -10.87 5.36
C LEU A 141 -1.05 -12.27 4.75
N HIS A 142 -1.69 -13.27 5.34
CA HIS A 142 -1.65 -14.63 4.81
C HIS A 142 -2.28 -14.74 3.42
N ASP A 143 -3.38 -14.02 3.19
CA ASP A 143 -4.02 -13.96 1.87
C ASP A 143 -3.09 -13.30 0.82
N VAL A 144 -2.38 -12.23 1.19
CA VAL A 144 -1.38 -11.57 0.33
C VAL A 144 -0.20 -12.49 -0.01
N ILE A 145 0.35 -13.21 0.98
CA ILE A 145 1.45 -14.17 0.77
C ILE A 145 1.01 -15.29 -0.20
N VAL A 146 -0.21 -15.79 -0.05
CA VAL A 146 -0.73 -16.85 -0.92
C VAL A 146 -1.00 -16.35 -2.34
N ALA A 147 -1.44 -15.10 -2.50
CA ALA A 147 -1.53 -14.45 -3.80
C ALA A 147 -0.14 -14.30 -4.46
N LEU A 148 0.88 -13.87 -3.70
CA LEU A 148 2.27 -13.79 -4.17
C LEU A 148 2.77 -15.16 -4.68
N ARG A 149 2.67 -16.21 -3.86
CA ARG A 149 3.12 -17.57 -4.20
C ARG A 149 2.42 -18.17 -5.41
N ASN A 150 1.15 -17.80 -5.64
CA ASN A 150 0.34 -18.37 -6.72
C ASN A 150 0.20 -17.45 -7.93
N ALA A 151 0.82 -16.26 -7.95
CA ALA A 151 0.65 -15.22 -8.96
C ALA A 151 0.63 -15.77 -10.39
N PHE A 152 1.71 -16.43 -10.83
CA PHE A 152 1.82 -16.96 -12.19
C PHE A 152 0.98 -18.22 -12.43
N LYS A 153 0.84 -19.09 -11.41
CA LYS A 153 0.02 -20.30 -11.53
C LYS A 153 -1.45 -19.95 -11.75
N ALA A 154 -1.96 -18.98 -10.99
CA ALA A 154 -3.35 -18.54 -11.04
C ALA A 154 -3.67 -17.81 -12.35
N THR A 155 -2.70 -17.12 -12.95
CA THR A 155 -2.94 -16.21 -14.09
C THR A 155 -2.44 -16.73 -15.44
N ARG A 156 -1.74 -17.87 -15.49
CA ARG A 156 -1.18 -18.45 -16.73
C ARG A 156 -2.20 -18.59 -17.88
N HIS A 157 -3.45 -18.92 -17.55
CA HIS A 157 -4.51 -19.17 -18.53
C HIS A 157 -5.03 -17.87 -19.16
N LEU A 158 -4.73 -16.73 -18.54
CA LEU A 158 -5.00 -15.38 -19.04
C LEU A 158 -3.82 -14.80 -19.84
N GLY A 159 -2.77 -15.61 -20.09
CA GLY A 159 -1.60 -15.18 -20.85
C GLY A 159 -0.55 -14.39 -20.07
N VAL A 160 -0.69 -14.25 -18.74
CA VAL A 160 0.36 -13.68 -17.88
C VAL A 160 1.57 -14.61 -17.89
N LYS A 161 2.67 -14.14 -18.48
CA LYS A 161 3.92 -14.91 -18.62
C LYS A 161 4.77 -14.74 -17.37
N ALA A 162 5.29 -15.85 -16.85
CA ALA A 162 6.22 -15.83 -15.73
C ALA A 162 7.46 -14.99 -16.03
N GLY A 163 7.97 -14.32 -15.00
CA GLY A 163 9.09 -13.39 -15.07
C GLY A 163 9.34 -12.76 -13.69
N PRO A 164 9.94 -11.56 -13.60
CA PRO A 164 10.14 -10.89 -12.33
C PRO A 164 8.80 -10.62 -11.64
N LEU A 165 8.71 -11.00 -10.37
CA LEU A 165 7.56 -10.71 -9.52
C LEU A 165 7.92 -9.57 -8.58
N LEU A 166 7.16 -8.48 -8.62
CA LEU A 166 7.30 -7.33 -7.74
C LEU A 166 6.07 -7.26 -6.82
N VAL A 167 6.21 -6.54 -5.70
CA VAL A 167 5.08 -6.19 -4.83
C VAL A 167 5.01 -4.68 -4.64
N ALA A 168 3.82 -4.12 -4.72
CA ALA A 168 3.54 -2.75 -4.37
C ALA A 168 2.42 -2.71 -3.35
N GLY A 169 2.34 -1.61 -2.61
CA GLY A 169 1.14 -1.32 -1.84
C GLY A 169 1.17 0.10 -1.30
N ASP A 170 0.01 0.58 -0.89
CA ASP A 170 -0.15 1.91 -0.33
C ASP A 170 -0.69 1.85 1.10
N SER A 171 -0.21 2.71 1.99
CA SER A 171 -0.68 2.78 3.39
C SER A 171 -0.57 1.41 4.11
N ALA A 172 -1.68 0.85 4.58
CA ALA A 172 -1.75 -0.50 5.12
C ALA A 172 -1.35 -1.60 4.10
N GLY A 173 -1.56 -1.39 2.81
CA GLY A 173 -1.09 -2.31 1.77
C GLY A 173 0.43 -2.34 1.65
N ALA A 174 1.09 -1.19 1.86
CA ALA A 174 2.56 -1.12 1.93
C ALA A 174 3.10 -1.86 3.15
N ASN A 175 2.39 -1.83 4.29
CA ASN A 175 2.69 -2.65 5.45
C ASN A 175 2.67 -4.13 5.09
N LEU A 176 1.55 -4.60 4.53
CA LEU A 176 1.35 -6.01 4.16
C LEU A 176 2.37 -6.47 3.11
N ALA A 177 2.72 -5.61 2.15
CA ALA A 177 3.76 -5.88 1.16
C ALA A 177 5.12 -6.12 1.83
N LEU A 178 5.55 -5.21 2.70
CA LEU A 178 6.84 -5.33 3.39
C LEU A 178 6.85 -6.51 4.38
N ALA A 179 5.76 -6.74 5.10
CA ALA A 179 5.60 -7.89 5.98
C ALA A 179 5.66 -9.22 5.19
N ALA A 180 5.06 -9.28 4.01
CA ALA A 180 5.13 -10.46 3.14
C ALA A 180 6.56 -10.73 2.67
N LEU A 181 7.34 -9.69 2.34
CA LEU A 181 8.77 -9.85 2.00
C LEU A 181 9.56 -10.46 3.17
N LEU A 182 9.37 -9.92 4.37
CA LEU A 182 10.04 -10.40 5.58
C LEU A 182 9.66 -11.86 5.89
N HIS A 183 8.38 -12.20 5.75
CA HIS A 183 7.89 -13.56 5.92
C HIS A 183 8.51 -14.53 4.89
N GLU A 184 8.42 -14.21 3.60
CA GLU A 184 8.92 -15.07 2.53
C GLU A 184 10.44 -15.25 2.60
N GLN A 185 11.17 -14.20 2.99
CA GLN A 185 12.60 -14.27 3.26
C GLN A 185 12.93 -15.25 4.38
N ALA A 186 12.20 -15.18 5.51
CA ALA A 186 12.39 -16.10 6.63
C ALA A 186 12.02 -17.54 6.27
N ALA A 187 11.03 -17.72 5.39
CA ALA A 187 10.58 -19.01 4.90
C ALA A 187 11.45 -19.60 3.76
N GLY A 188 12.49 -18.88 3.30
CA GLY A 188 13.37 -19.32 2.22
C GLY A 188 12.68 -19.45 0.85
N GLN A 189 11.62 -18.68 0.63
CA GLN A 189 10.81 -18.74 -0.60
C GLN A 189 11.48 -18.02 -1.78
N PRO A 190 11.06 -18.30 -3.04
CA PRO A 190 11.66 -17.70 -4.24
C PRO A 190 11.74 -16.18 -4.21
N HIS A 191 12.72 -15.64 -4.92
CA HIS A 191 13.07 -14.23 -4.89
C HIS A 191 11.97 -13.32 -5.47
N ILE A 192 11.51 -12.35 -4.68
CA ILE A 192 10.70 -11.21 -5.13
C ILE A 192 11.67 -10.13 -5.60
N ALA A 193 11.50 -9.64 -6.83
CA ALA A 193 12.45 -8.79 -7.55
C ALA A 193 12.62 -7.38 -6.96
N GLY A 194 11.65 -6.91 -6.19
CA GLY A 194 11.65 -5.58 -5.59
C GLY A 194 10.28 -5.19 -5.07
N ALA A 195 10.23 -4.08 -4.33
CA ALA A 195 8.97 -3.54 -3.83
C ALA A 195 8.83 -2.03 -3.97
N LEU A 196 7.59 -1.59 -4.21
CA LEU A 196 7.21 -0.18 -4.28
C LEU A 196 6.24 0.13 -3.14
N LEU A 197 6.71 0.88 -2.14
CA LEU A 197 5.99 1.08 -0.89
C LEU A 197 5.54 2.55 -0.77
N PHE A 198 4.23 2.78 -0.84
CA PHE A 198 3.65 4.12 -0.90
C PHE A 198 3.08 4.53 0.47
N TYR A 199 3.67 5.56 1.09
CA TYR A 199 3.26 6.18 2.37
C TYR A 199 2.78 5.15 3.41
N GLY A 200 3.57 4.09 3.58
CA GLY A 200 3.18 2.95 4.40
C GLY A 200 3.18 3.22 5.90
N THR A 201 2.33 2.49 6.61
CA THR A 201 2.47 2.35 8.07
C THR A 201 3.37 1.15 8.35
N TYR A 202 4.52 1.35 8.96
CA TYR A 202 5.48 0.29 9.25
C TYR A 202 5.72 0.10 10.75
N GLY A 203 5.13 0.95 11.59
CA GLY A 203 5.09 0.79 13.04
C GLY A 203 3.84 1.40 13.68
N CYS A 204 3.59 1.00 14.92
CA CYS A 204 2.54 1.55 15.77
C CYS A 204 3.15 2.49 16.83
N ASP A 205 3.72 3.62 16.39
CA ASP A 205 4.27 4.66 17.27
C ASP A 205 3.58 6.00 16.99
N PHE A 206 2.62 6.38 17.82
CA PHE A 206 1.87 7.63 17.66
C PHE A 206 2.60 8.85 18.23
N ALA A 207 3.83 8.70 18.73
CA ALA A 207 4.65 9.78 19.26
C ALA A 207 5.69 10.29 18.25
N THR A 208 5.63 9.84 16.98
CA THR A 208 6.56 10.33 15.97
C THR A 208 6.37 11.84 15.71
N PRO A 209 7.41 12.54 15.23
CA PRO A 209 7.29 13.95 14.85
C PRO A 209 6.17 14.23 13.84
N SER A 210 5.94 13.33 12.87
CA SER A 210 4.87 13.53 11.88
C SER A 210 3.47 13.28 12.45
N TYR A 211 3.29 12.32 13.36
CA TYR A 211 2.04 12.21 14.12
C TYR A 211 1.77 13.46 14.95
N ALA A 212 2.79 14.00 15.63
CA ALA A 212 2.65 15.24 16.40
C ALA A 212 2.30 16.45 15.49
N ALA A 213 2.87 16.52 14.29
CA ALA A 213 2.61 17.61 13.35
C ALA A 213 1.25 17.52 12.66
N PHE A 214 0.76 16.29 12.41
CA PHE A 214 -0.42 16.02 11.57
C PHE A 214 -1.51 15.22 12.28
N ALA A 215 -1.57 15.28 13.62
CA ALA A 215 -2.52 14.50 14.43
C ALA A 215 -3.98 14.62 13.93
N ASP A 216 -4.38 15.84 13.54
CA ASP A 216 -5.69 16.19 12.99
C ASP A 216 -5.61 16.59 11.51
N GLY A 217 -4.66 16.00 10.77
CA GLY A 217 -4.40 16.30 9.36
C GLY A 217 -5.57 15.97 8.42
N PRO A 218 -5.59 16.55 7.21
CA PRO A 218 -6.63 16.27 6.22
C PRO A 218 -6.61 14.81 5.78
N GLY A 219 -7.78 14.16 5.81
CA GLY A 219 -7.96 12.77 5.39
C GLY A 219 -7.61 11.75 6.48
N LEU A 220 -6.33 11.60 6.81
CA LEU A 220 -5.83 10.67 7.83
C LEU A 220 -5.48 11.41 9.13
N THR A 221 -5.94 10.87 10.25
CA THR A 221 -5.70 11.41 11.60
C THR A 221 -5.08 10.36 12.50
N GLN A 222 -4.43 10.79 13.58
CA GLN A 222 -3.91 9.89 14.61
C GLN A 222 -5.05 9.04 15.22
N ALA A 223 -6.21 9.64 15.44
CA ALA A 223 -7.36 8.94 15.99
C ALA A 223 -7.87 7.81 15.05
N LYS A 224 -7.88 8.05 13.73
CA LYS A 224 -8.19 6.99 12.74
C LYS A 224 -7.16 5.87 12.79
N MET A 225 -5.87 6.20 12.83
CA MET A 225 -4.80 5.20 12.92
C MET A 225 -4.91 4.34 14.17
N GLN A 226 -5.22 4.93 15.33
CA GLN A 226 -5.47 4.18 16.56
C GLN A 226 -6.63 3.19 16.42
N ARG A 227 -7.71 3.58 15.75
CA ARG A 227 -8.86 2.68 15.48
C ARG A 227 -8.50 1.55 14.51
N TYR A 228 -7.74 1.84 13.45
CA TYR A 228 -7.24 0.81 12.53
C TYR A 228 -6.36 -0.21 13.26
N TRP A 229 -5.41 0.24 14.07
CA TRP A 229 -4.54 -0.65 14.85
C TRP A 229 -5.33 -1.48 15.87
N SER A 230 -6.35 -0.91 16.51
CA SER A 230 -7.23 -1.64 17.42
C SER A 230 -8.02 -2.74 16.71
N ALA A 231 -8.62 -2.44 15.56
CA ALA A 231 -9.34 -3.42 14.74
C ALA A 231 -8.38 -4.52 14.22
N TYR A 232 -7.20 -4.14 13.76
CA TYR A 232 -6.17 -5.08 13.29
C TYR A 232 -5.65 -5.99 14.41
N ALA A 233 -5.65 -5.52 15.66
CA ALA A 233 -5.31 -6.32 16.84
C ALA A 233 -6.37 -7.36 17.21
N GLY A 234 -7.64 -7.17 16.83
CA GLY A 234 -8.68 -8.20 17.00
C GLY A 234 -8.88 -8.64 18.46
N GLY A 235 -8.87 -7.69 19.39
CA GLY A 235 -8.98 -7.97 20.82
C GLY A 235 -7.67 -8.31 21.53
N ARG A 236 -6.54 -8.45 20.81
CA ARG A 236 -5.21 -8.46 21.43
C ARG A 236 -4.83 -7.07 21.90
N HIS A 237 -3.92 -7.00 22.87
CA HIS A 237 -3.26 -5.74 23.24
C HIS A 237 -2.48 -5.19 22.04
N VAL A 238 -2.76 -3.94 21.67
CA VAL A 238 -2.12 -3.27 20.52
C VAL A 238 -0.61 -3.22 20.70
N GLU A 239 -0.11 -3.06 21.92
CA GLU A 239 1.32 -3.02 22.24
C GLU A 239 2.00 -4.36 21.95
N ARG A 240 1.30 -5.47 22.19
CA ARG A 240 1.80 -6.81 21.87
C ARG A 240 1.83 -7.05 20.37
N LEU A 241 0.77 -6.64 19.66
CA LEU A 241 0.74 -6.69 18.20
C LEU A 241 1.87 -5.82 17.61
N ALA A 242 2.05 -4.60 18.13
CA ALA A 242 3.05 -3.65 17.65
C ALA A 242 4.49 -4.14 17.79
N ALA A 243 4.74 -5.10 18.69
CA ALA A 243 6.04 -5.75 18.85
C ALA A 243 6.30 -6.88 17.83
N ASP A 244 5.26 -7.37 17.16
CA ASP A 244 5.39 -8.38 16.09
C ASP A 244 5.96 -7.73 14.83
N VAL A 245 7.03 -8.31 14.28
CA VAL A 245 7.72 -7.83 13.07
C VAL A 245 6.81 -7.84 11.85
N LEU A 246 5.86 -8.78 11.76
CA LEU A 246 4.94 -8.87 10.63
C LEU A 246 3.75 -7.90 10.73
N ALA A 247 3.50 -7.33 11.91
CA ALA A 247 2.56 -6.22 12.07
C ALA A 247 3.26 -4.86 11.97
N SER A 248 4.47 -4.74 12.56
CA SER A 248 5.31 -3.54 12.52
C SER A 248 6.67 -3.85 11.86
N PRO A 249 6.76 -3.84 10.51
CA PRO A 249 8.02 -4.11 9.81
C PRO A 249 9.23 -3.28 10.26
N LEU A 250 9.04 -2.08 10.82
CA LEU A 250 10.12 -1.29 11.43
C LEU A 250 10.76 -1.95 12.67
N LYS A 251 10.22 -3.06 13.17
CA LYS A 251 10.82 -3.89 14.23
C LYS A 251 11.72 -4.99 13.69
N ALA A 252 11.78 -5.21 12.38
CA ALA A 252 12.67 -6.19 11.76
C ALA A 252 14.13 -5.95 12.18
N SER A 253 14.89 -7.04 12.36
CA SER A 253 16.32 -6.98 12.65
C SER A 253 17.09 -6.36 11.49
N ASP A 254 18.24 -5.78 11.78
CA ASP A 254 19.13 -5.22 10.76
C ASP A 254 19.57 -6.28 9.73
N GLU A 255 19.75 -7.53 10.16
CA GLU A 255 20.01 -8.66 9.25
C GLU A 255 18.80 -8.93 8.32
N ALA A 256 17.59 -8.89 8.86
CA ALA A 256 16.39 -9.09 8.04
C ALA A 256 16.21 -7.96 7.02
N LEU A 257 16.44 -6.71 7.43
CA LEU A 257 16.36 -5.54 6.54
C LEU A 257 17.47 -5.53 5.49
N SER A 258 18.69 -5.93 5.83
CA SER A 258 19.82 -5.94 4.89
C SER A 258 19.63 -6.93 3.74
N ARG A 259 18.82 -7.97 3.95
CA ARG A 259 18.52 -9.04 2.99
C ARG A 259 17.29 -8.79 2.12
N LEU A 260 16.52 -7.73 2.38
CA LEU A 260 15.35 -7.37 1.58
C LEU A 260 15.73 -7.13 0.10
N PRO A 261 14.82 -7.38 -0.86
CA PRO A 261 15.04 -6.98 -2.25
C PRO A 261 15.08 -5.45 -2.38
N PRO A 262 15.44 -4.89 -3.55
CA PRO A 262 15.42 -3.45 -3.78
C PRO A 262 14.05 -2.83 -3.44
N LEU A 263 14.06 -1.68 -2.78
CA LEU A 263 12.86 -0.97 -2.36
C LEU A 263 12.79 0.40 -3.03
N TYR A 264 11.57 0.82 -3.35
CA TYR A 264 11.24 2.19 -3.67
C TYR A 264 10.29 2.71 -2.61
N LEU A 265 10.70 3.77 -1.92
CA LEU A 265 9.94 4.37 -0.84
C LEU A 265 9.32 5.68 -1.33
N MET A 266 8.02 5.84 -1.11
CA MET A 266 7.32 7.10 -1.39
C MET A 266 6.63 7.59 -0.13
N ALA A 267 6.64 8.89 0.12
CA ALA A 267 5.90 9.51 1.20
C ALA A 267 5.10 10.73 0.72
N ALA A 268 3.96 10.97 1.37
CA ALA A 268 3.26 12.25 1.29
C ALA A 268 3.82 13.21 2.35
N GLY A 269 3.95 14.49 2.01
CA GLY A 269 4.56 15.51 2.88
C GLY A 269 3.66 15.97 4.02
N ILE A 270 2.33 15.81 3.89
CA ILE A 270 1.34 16.14 4.92
C ILE A 270 0.64 14.85 5.31
N ASP A 271 1.31 14.06 6.13
CA ASP A 271 0.92 12.69 6.45
C ASP A 271 1.41 12.28 7.84
N PRO A 272 0.53 11.81 8.75
CA PRO A 272 0.95 11.21 10.02
C PRO A 272 1.93 10.04 9.88
N LEU A 273 1.99 9.39 8.72
CA LEU A 273 2.86 8.25 8.42
C LEU A 273 4.19 8.64 7.77
N LEU A 274 4.45 9.93 7.54
CA LEU A 274 5.71 10.39 6.93
C LEU A 274 6.94 9.87 7.70
N SER A 275 6.90 9.89 9.03
CA SER A 275 7.98 9.37 9.88
C SER A 275 8.26 7.89 9.66
N ASP A 276 7.25 7.07 9.35
CA ASP A 276 7.47 5.64 9.14
C ASP A 276 8.38 5.41 7.91
N THR A 277 8.14 6.14 6.83
CA THR A 277 9.00 6.10 5.63
C THR A 277 10.39 6.64 5.92
N LEU A 278 10.52 7.80 6.60
CA LEU A 278 11.82 8.39 6.93
C LEU A 278 12.66 7.50 7.85
N ARG A 279 12.02 6.85 8.83
CA ARG A 279 12.69 5.90 9.73
C ARG A 279 13.15 4.65 8.98
N LEU A 280 12.33 4.13 8.08
CA LEU A 280 12.70 2.96 7.27
C LEU A 280 13.89 3.30 6.37
N GLU A 281 13.83 4.43 5.66
CA GLU A 281 14.96 4.92 4.85
C GLU A 281 16.23 5.08 5.69
N ALA A 282 16.16 5.78 6.83
CA ALA A 282 17.32 6.02 7.68
C ALA A 282 17.93 4.71 8.21
N ARG A 283 17.10 3.73 8.58
CA ARG A 283 17.57 2.39 8.98
C ARG A 283 18.26 1.67 7.82
N LEU A 284 17.67 1.65 6.63
CA LEU A 284 18.27 1.02 5.46
C LEU A 284 19.60 1.70 5.07
N GLY A 285 19.66 3.03 5.12
CA GLY A 285 20.87 3.81 4.89
C GLY A 285 21.99 3.50 5.88
N ALA A 286 21.66 3.31 7.17
CA ALA A 286 22.62 2.88 8.19
C ALA A 286 23.21 1.48 7.92
N LEU A 287 22.50 0.65 7.14
CA LEU A 287 22.95 -0.66 6.68
C LEU A 287 23.71 -0.61 5.34
N GLY A 288 24.03 0.59 4.84
CA GLY A 288 24.72 0.79 3.57
C GLY A 288 23.85 0.56 2.34
N ARG A 289 22.53 0.48 2.50
CA ARG A 289 21.59 0.37 1.36
C ARG A 289 21.27 1.76 0.81
N SER A 290 21.06 1.83 -0.50
CA SER A 290 20.80 3.07 -1.25
C SER A 290 19.48 3.00 -2.02
N GLU A 291 18.38 2.82 -1.27
CA GLU A 291 17.04 2.82 -1.86
C GLU A 291 16.68 4.19 -2.43
N THR A 292 15.81 4.22 -3.44
CA THR A 292 15.24 5.50 -3.88
C THR A 292 14.06 5.86 -2.99
N THR A 293 14.13 7.02 -2.34
CA THR A 293 13.04 7.61 -1.56
C THR A 293 12.54 8.89 -2.24
N THR A 294 11.23 9.06 -2.38
CA THR A 294 10.61 10.30 -2.87
C THR A 294 9.57 10.82 -1.89
N ILE A 295 9.73 12.07 -1.46
CA ILE A 295 8.77 12.77 -0.62
C ILE A 295 8.04 13.78 -1.51
N HIS A 296 6.71 13.67 -1.58
CA HIS A 296 5.87 14.59 -2.34
C HIS A 296 5.37 15.70 -1.40
N PRO A 297 5.91 16.93 -1.48
CA PRO A 297 5.51 18.02 -0.59
C PRO A 297 4.08 18.49 -0.90
N GLY A 298 3.36 18.95 0.12
CA GLY A 298 2.05 19.60 -0.05
C GLY A 298 0.91 18.68 -0.49
N VAL A 299 1.10 17.36 -0.53
CA VAL A 299 0.04 16.35 -0.75
C VAL A 299 -0.24 15.57 0.52
N VAL A 300 -1.46 15.04 0.61
CA VAL A 300 -1.98 14.35 1.79
C VAL A 300 -1.83 12.83 1.68
N HIS A 301 -2.02 12.13 2.81
CA HIS A 301 -2.12 10.67 2.81
C HIS A 301 -3.17 10.17 1.80
N GLY A 302 -2.82 9.16 1.01
CA GLY A 302 -3.73 8.56 0.01
C GLY A 302 -3.80 9.31 -1.34
N PHE A 303 -2.97 10.35 -1.56
CA PHE A 303 -3.07 11.19 -2.76
C PHE A 303 -2.99 10.45 -4.10
N LEU A 304 -2.37 9.27 -4.18
CA LEU A 304 -2.28 8.49 -5.43
C LEU A 304 -3.65 8.13 -6.00
N GLN A 305 -4.67 7.99 -5.14
CA GLN A 305 -6.03 7.70 -5.57
C GLN A 305 -6.62 8.89 -6.37
N HIS A 306 -6.14 10.11 -6.15
CA HIS A 306 -6.64 11.32 -6.81
C HIS A 306 -6.08 11.54 -8.22
N SER A 307 -5.44 10.55 -8.84
CA SER A 307 -4.79 10.63 -10.16
C SER A 307 -5.67 11.06 -11.34
N ILE A 308 -7.00 11.07 -11.18
CA ILE A 308 -7.90 11.65 -12.19
C ILE A 308 -7.80 13.18 -12.22
N ASP A 309 -7.56 13.80 -11.07
CA ASP A 309 -7.66 15.26 -10.88
C ASP A 309 -6.38 15.90 -10.32
N LEU A 310 -5.41 15.09 -9.89
CA LEU A 310 -4.16 15.55 -9.27
C LEU A 310 -2.95 15.13 -10.11
N GLU A 311 -2.25 16.09 -10.70
CA GLU A 311 -1.03 15.87 -11.48
C GLU A 311 0.09 15.29 -10.61
N ALA A 312 0.22 15.76 -9.37
CA ALA A 312 1.19 15.19 -8.44
C ALA A 312 1.02 13.67 -8.25
N ALA A 313 -0.22 13.15 -8.28
CA ALA A 313 -0.48 11.72 -8.22
C ALA A 313 -0.10 10.98 -9.51
N ARG A 314 -0.38 11.56 -10.68
CA ARG A 314 0.04 10.99 -11.97
C ARG A 314 1.56 10.92 -12.08
N GLU A 315 2.25 11.99 -11.73
CA GLU A 315 3.71 12.06 -11.72
C GLU A 315 4.32 11.03 -10.77
N ALA A 316 3.76 10.89 -9.56
CA ALA A 316 4.19 9.89 -8.59
C ALA A 316 4.07 8.45 -9.14
N LEU A 317 2.94 8.12 -9.78
CA LEU A 317 2.71 6.80 -10.40
C LEU A 317 3.64 6.56 -11.59
N ARG A 318 3.92 7.58 -12.40
CA ARG A 318 4.88 7.52 -13.52
C ARG A 318 6.31 7.24 -13.02
N LEU A 319 6.74 7.91 -11.95
CA LEU A 319 8.03 7.66 -11.30
C LEU A 319 8.10 6.24 -10.73
N ALA A 320 7.04 5.79 -10.05
CA ALA A 320 6.92 4.44 -9.51
C ALA A 320 6.99 3.38 -10.62
N GLY A 321 6.26 3.54 -11.73
CA GLY A 321 6.36 2.63 -12.87
C GLY A 321 7.76 2.59 -13.49
N GLY A 322 8.45 3.74 -13.52
CA GLY A 322 9.87 3.81 -13.88
C GLY A 322 10.77 2.97 -12.97
N GLN A 323 10.54 2.98 -11.66
CA GLN A 323 11.24 2.13 -10.70
C GLN A 323 10.91 0.65 -10.89
N ALA A 324 9.63 0.31 -11.08
CA ALA A 324 9.20 -1.06 -11.34
C ALA A 324 9.91 -1.65 -12.57
N ARG A 325 10.00 -0.88 -13.67
CA ARG A 325 10.75 -1.29 -14.87
C ARG A 325 12.24 -1.52 -14.58
N ARG A 326 12.87 -0.66 -13.76
CA ARG A 326 14.28 -0.81 -13.38
C ARG A 326 14.52 -2.06 -12.54
N MET A 327 13.66 -2.34 -11.58
CA MET A 327 13.74 -3.55 -10.74
C MET A 327 13.51 -4.81 -11.57
N ALA A 328 12.47 -4.81 -12.41
CA ALA A 328 12.13 -5.94 -13.27
C ALA A 328 13.25 -6.30 -14.27
N SER A 329 13.98 -5.32 -14.80
CA SER A 329 15.08 -5.56 -15.75
C SER A 329 16.37 -6.09 -15.12
N LYS A 330 16.51 -6.05 -13.79
CA LYS A 330 17.72 -6.49 -13.06
C LYS A 330 17.59 -7.87 -12.42
N ALA A 331 16.38 -8.43 -12.43
CA ALA A 331 16.02 -9.67 -11.76
C ALA A 331 16.17 -10.89 -12.67
#